data_AF-A0A7S4I6G1-F1
#
_entry.id   AF-A0A7S4I6G1-F1
#
_cell.length_a   1.000
_cell.length_b   1.000
_cell.length_c   1.000
_cell.angle_alpha   90.00
_cell.angle_beta   90.00
_cell.angle_gamma   90.00
#
_symmetry.space_group_name_H-M   'P 1'
#
loop_
_entity.id
_entity.type
_entity.pdbx_description
1 polymer ?
#
loop_
_entity_poly.entity_id
_entity_poly.type
_entity_poly.pdbx_seq_one_letter_code
_entity_poly.pdbx_strand_id
1 'polypeptide(L)'
;AVVGVMTSPEISGSGYVLFHHIMGGAEGIPGSWAYVEGGMGALSDCIARSATEYGAQIRCSTEVKKILLVKGEARGVQLVDGTELRAKQIITNTPMHTTFEKFLDKEDLPQEFNRRVEGLDYKSPVCKINVALDHLPNFTSQPTAHNVAGPHHQATIHLGSETSDQIHQ
;
A
#
# COMPACT_ATOMS: atom_id res chain seq x y z
N ALA A 1 15.61 -10.70 -0.23
CA ALA A 1 15.75 -9.47 0.57
C ALA A 1 14.40 -9.10 1.16
N VAL A 2 14.33 -8.68 2.43
CA VAL A 2 13.14 -8.07 3.01
C VAL A 2 13.26 -6.57 2.75
N VAL A 3 12.34 -6.01 1.96
CA VAL A 3 12.35 -4.58 1.60
C VAL A 3 11.09 -3.90 2.10
N GLY A 4 11.22 -2.61 2.43
CA GLY A 4 10.07 -1.74 2.70
C GLY A 4 9.42 -1.85 4.08
N VAL A 5 10.12 -2.36 5.10
CA VAL A 5 9.60 -2.48 6.47
C VAL A 5 10.66 -2.09 7.50
N MET A 6 10.26 -1.40 8.58
CA MET A 6 11.13 -1.08 9.73
C MET A 6 11.13 -2.25 10.73
N THR A 7 11.67 -3.41 10.34
CA THR A 7 11.76 -4.57 11.23
C THR A 7 13.12 -5.26 11.09
N SER A 8 13.67 -5.71 12.22
CA SER A 8 14.78 -6.66 12.23
C SER A 8 14.28 -8.04 11.77
N PRO A 9 15.11 -8.85 11.08
CA PRO A 9 14.82 -10.25 10.80
C PRO A 9 14.50 -11.08 12.06
N GLU A 10 15.01 -10.68 13.22
CA GLU A 10 14.82 -11.39 14.50
C GLU A 10 13.46 -11.15 15.14
N ILE A 11 12.73 -10.11 14.72
CA ILE A 11 11.40 -9.80 15.27
C ILE A 11 10.39 -10.83 14.75
N SER A 12 9.63 -11.44 15.67
CA SER A 12 8.55 -12.36 15.35
C SER A 12 7.59 -11.78 14.30
N GLY A 13 7.33 -12.54 13.25
CA GLY A 13 6.45 -12.13 12.14
C GLY A 13 7.18 -11.43 10.99
N SER A 14 8.45 -11.05 11.13
CA SER A 14 9.27 -10.46 10.05
C SER A 14 9.32 -11.35 8.79
N GLY A 15 9.32 -12.68 8.96
CA GLY A 15 9.32 -13.66 7.89
C GLY A 15 8.09 -13.58 6.97
N TYR A 16 6.97 -13.04 7.45
CA TYR A 16 5.79 -12.81 6.62
C TYR A 16 6.10 -11.86 5.45
N VAL A 17 6.98 -10.87 5.64
CA VAL A 17 7.31 -9.91 4.58
C VAL A 17 8.01 -10.62 3.43
N LEU A 18 8.97 -11.51 3.72
CA LEU A 18 9.60 -12.33 2.69
C LEU A 18 8.57 -13.23 1.99
N PHE A 19 7.74 -13.92 2.77
CA PHE A 19 6.70 -14.80 2.25
C PHE A 19 5.74 -14.06 1.32
N HIS A 20 5.30 -12.85 1.67
CA HIS A 20 4.43 -12.01 0.85
C HIS A 20 5.06 -11.66 -0.50
N HIS A 21 6.37 -11.40 -0.56
CA HIS A 21 7.06 -11.08 -1.81
C HIS A 21 7.20 -12.28 -2.76
N ILE A 22 7.15 -13.51 -2.25
CA ILE A 22 7.28 -14.75 -3.05
C ILE A 22 5.94 -15.45 -3.30
N MET A 23 4.88 -15.10 -2.55
CA MET A 23 3.56 -15.70 -2.69
C MET A 23 2.87 -15.31 -4.01
N GLY A 24 3.19 -14.13 -4.54
CA GLY A 24 2.66 -13.64 -5.80
C GLY A 24 3.20 -14.40 -7.00
N GLY A 25 2.54 -14.28 -8.14
CA GLY A 25 3.05 -14.80 -9.40
C GLY A 25 2.38 -14.07 -10.56
N ALA A 26 3.08 -14.02 -11.69
CA ALA A 26 2.58 -13.50 -12.95
C ALA A 26 2.64 -14.62 -13.99
N GLU A 27 1.59 -14.71 -14.82
CA GLU A 27 1.49 -15.68 -15.93
C GLU A 27 1.73 -17.14 -15.52
N GLY A 28 1.29 -17.52 -14.31
CA GLY A 28 1.46 -18.87 -13.79
C GLY A 28 2.86 -19.20 -13.28
N ILE A 29 3.79 -18.23 -13.27
CA ILE A 29 5.14 -18.38 -12.72
C ILE A 29 5.12 -17.92 -11.25
N PRO A 30 5.37 -18.82 -10.28
CA PRO A 30 5.42 -18.46 -8.86
C PRO A 30 6.60 -17.53 -8.55
N GLY A 31 6.39 -16.56 -7.65
CA GLY A 31 7.39 -15.58 -7.23
C GLY A 31 7.77 -14.55 -8.29
N SER A 32 7.16 -14.58 -9.49
CA SER A 32 7.46 -13.62 -10.55
C SER A 32 6.71 -12.31 -10.38
N TRP A 33 7.32 -11.25 -10.90
CA TRP A 33 6.81 -9.89 -10.89
C TRP A 33 6.63 -9.44 -12.35
N ALA A 34 5.61 -8.63 -12.61
CA ALA A 34 5.32 -8.14 -13.96
C ALA A 34 5.02 -6.65 -13.95
N TYR A 35 5.25 -6.02 -15.10
CA TYR A 35 4.81 -4.66 -15.35
C TYR A 35 3.39 -4.69 -15.92
N VAL A 36 2.52 -3.89 -15.33
CA VAL A 36 1.18 -3.67 -15.89
C VAL A 36 1.32 -2.75 -17.10
N GLU A 37 0.85 -3.18 -18.26
CA GLU A 37 0.75 -2.33 -19.44
C GLU A 37 -0.16 -1.13 -19.15
N GLY A 38 0.31 0.09 -19.45
CA GLY A 38 -0.36 1.33 -19.05
C GLY A 38 -0.14 1.74 -17.58
N GLY A 39 0.66 0.98 -16.82
CA GLY A 39 1.00 1.25 -15.42
C GLY A 39 -0.08 0.82 -14.42
N MET A 40 0.21 0.98 -13.14
CA MET A 40 -0.69 0.52 -12.05
C MET A 40 -2.07 1.20 -12.05
N GLY A 41 -2.19 2.40 -12.62
CA GLY A 41 -3.48 3.08 -12.79
C GLY A 41 -4.43 2.31 -13.71
N ALA A 42 -3.90 1.75 -14.81
CA ALA A 42 -4.69 0.93 -15.73
C ALA A 42 -5.26 -0.33 -15.05
N LEU A 43 -4.51 -0.93 -14.11
CA LEU A 43 -5.03 -2.04 -13.30
C LEU A 43 -6.21 -1.60 -12.44
N SER A 44 -6.10 -0.47 -11.74
CA SER A 44 -7.20 0.09 -10.95
C SER A 44 -8.43 0.39 -11.81
N ASP A 45 -8.23 0.94 -13.00
CA ASP A 45 -9.32 1.23 -13.95
C ASP A 45 -9.98 -0.06 -14.48
N CYS A 46 -9.22 -1.12 -14.72
CA CYS A 46 -9.76 -2.44 -15.08
C CYS A 46 -10.63 -3.02 -13.96
N ILE A 47 -10.17 -2.97 -12.72
CA ILE A 47 -10.95 -3.43 -11.55
C ILE A 47 -12.23 -2.62 -11.40
N ALA A 48 -12.14 -1.29 -11.52
CA ALA A 48 -13.29 -0.39 -11.45
C ALA A 48 -14.32 -0.70 -12.53
N ARG A 49 -13.88 -0.85 -13.79
CA ARG A 49 -14.75 -1.22 -14.91
C ARG A 49 -15.46 -2.55 -14.68
N SER A 50 -14.72 -3.60 -14.31
CA SER A 50 -15.31 -4.90 -14.01
C SER A 50 -16.37 -4.78 -12.90
N ALA A 51 -16.08 -4.09 -11.80
CA ALA A 51 -17.05 -3.91 -10.72
C ALA A 51 -18.32 -3.19 -11.21
N THR A 52 -18.18 -2.14 -12.03
CA THR A 52 -19.32 -1.40 -12.60
C THR A 52 -20.15 -2.23 -13.58
N GLU A 53 -19.52 -3.13 -14.36
CA GLU A 53 -20.23 -4.08 -15.23
C GLU A 53 -21.13 -5.03 -14.44
N TYR A 54 -20.74 -5.38 -13.21
CA TYR A 54 -21.56 -6.14 -12.26
C TYR A 54 -22.48 -5.25 -11.39
N GLY A 55 -22.65 -3.97 -11.73
CA GLY A 55 -23.61 -3.06 -11.10
C GLY A 55 -23.10 -2.29 -9.88
N ALA A 56 -21.80 -2.32 -9.58
CA ALA A 56 -21.24 -1.48 -8.54
C ALA A 56 -21.34 0.02 -8.90
N GLN A 57 -21.61 0.87 -7.90
CA GLN A 57 -21.54 2.32 -8.05
C GLN A 57 -20.27 2.84 -7.39
N ILE A 58 -19.44 3.56 -8.15
CA ILE A 58 -18.20 4.15 -7.66
C ILE A 58 -18.39 5.66 -7.55
N ARG A 59 -18.15 6.20 -6.35
CA ARG A 59 -18.27 7.64 -6.06
C ARG A 59 -16.92 8.18 -5.60
N CYS A 60 -16.26 8.91 -6.50
CA CYS A 60 -15.01 9.61 -6.19
C CYS A 60 -15.29 10.96 -5.54
N SER A 61 -14.28 11.54 -4.88
CA SER A 61 -14.41 12.85 -4.20
C SER A 61 -15.59 12.94 -3.23
N THR A 62 -15.97 11.79 -2.65
CA THR A 62 -17.14 11.64 -1.78
C THR A 62 -16.66 11.15 -0.42
N GLU A 63 -16.18 12.09 0.39
CA GLU A 63 -15.56 11.77 1.68
C GLU A 63 -16.60 11.30 2.70
N VAL A 64 -16.32 10.17 3.33
CA VAL A 64 -17.12 9.66 4.45
C VAL A 64 -16.74 10.44 5.70
N LYS A 65 -17.76 10.98 6.39
CA LYS A 65 -17.61 11.68 7.66
C LYS A 65 -17.66 10.72 8.84
N LYS A 66 -18.65 9.83 8.87
CA LYS A 66 -18.78 8.83 9.94
C LYS A 66 -19.56 7.59 9.52
N ILE A 67 -19.36 6.50 10.25
CA ILE A 67 -20.16 5.29 10.18
C ILE A 67 -21.39 5.47 11.08
N LEU A 68 -22.56 5.08 10.57
CA LEU A 68 -23.82 5.16 11.27
C LEU A 68 -24.06 3.85 12.03
N LEU A 69 -24.01 3.90 13.36
CA LEU A 69 -24.34 2.78 14.23
C LEU A 69 -25.79 2.84 14.73
N VAL A 70 -26.45 1.69 14.79
CA VAL A 70 -27.76 1.52 15.42
C VAL A 70 -27.68 0.30 16.32
N LYS A 71 -27.79 0.51 17.64
CA LYS A 71 -27.64 -0.56 18.66
C LYS A 71 -26.34 -1.36 18.51
N GLY A 72 -25.24 -0.67 18.20
CA GLY A 72 -23.92 -1.28 18.01
C GLY A 72 -23.69 -1.93 16.64
N GLU A 73 -24.67 -1.90 15.73
CA GLU A 73 -24.52 -2.44 14.37
C GLU A 73 -24.35 -1.34 13.33
N ALA A 74 -23.40 -1.52 12.41
CA ALA A 74 -23.18 -0.62 11.29
C ALA A 74 -24.34 -0.70 10.28
N ARG A 75 -24.99 0.44 10.01
CA ARG A 75 -26.18 0.56 9.14
C ARG A 75 -26.01 1.51 7.96
N GLY A 76 -24.83 2.08 7.80
CA GLY A 76 -24.55 3.01 6.72
C GLY A 76 -23.40 3.94 7.05
N VAL A 77 -23.23 4.94 6.19
CA VAL A 77 -22.25 6.02 6.36
C VAL A 77 -22.93 7.36 6.16
N GLN A 78 -22.45 8.38 6.86
CA GLN A 78 -22.76 9.77 6.58
C GLN A 78 -21.57 10.39 5.85
N LEU A 79 -21.83 11.12 4.78
CA LEU A 79 -20.86 11.87 4.01
C LEU A 79 -20.63 13.25 4.60
N VAL A 80 -19.54 13.92 4.19
CA VAL A 80 -19.20 15.27 4.67
C VAL A 80 -20.26 16.33 4.33
N ASP A 81 -21.00 16.14 3.24
CA ASP A 81 -22.11 17.02 2.83
C ASP A 81 -23.41 16.80 3.62
N GLY A 82 -23.42 15.83 4.56
CA GLY A 82 -24.57 15.46 5.38
C GLY A 82 -25.42 14.33 4.80
N THR A 83 -25.20 13.92 3.54
CA THR A 83 -25.92 12.82 2.90
C THR A 83 -25.68 11.51 3.65
N GLU A 84 -26.75 10.75 3.90
CA GLU A 84 -26.65 9.42 4.51
C GLU A 84 -26.85 8.31 3.46
N LEU A 85 -25.94 7.34 3.44
CA LEU A 85 -26.02 6.14 2.62
C LEU A 85 -26.24 4.93 3.52
N ARG A 86 -27.41 4.28 3.39
CA ARG A 86 -27.76 3.10 4.19
C ARG A 86 -27.27 1.83 3.52
N ALA A 87 -26.71 0.92 4.33
CA ALA A 87 -26.20 -0.36 3.86
C ALA A 87 -26.42 -1.46 4.92
N LYS A 88 -26.57 -2.71 4.46
CA LYS A 88 -26.69 -3.87 5.36
C LYS A 88 -25.33 -4.29 5.93
N GLN A 89 -24.27 -4.05 5.18
CA GLN A 89 -22.89 -4.39 5.52
C GLN A 89 -21.99 -3.23 5.09
N ILE A 90 -20.94 -3.01 5.86
CA ILE A 90 -19.90 -2.02 5.56
C ILE A 90 -18.58 -2.74 5.55
N ILE A 91 -17.83 -2.58 4.47
CA ILE A 91 -16.45 -3.05 4.33
C ILE A 91 -15.61 -1.80 4.15
N THR A 92 -14.55 -1.68 4.94
CA THR A 92 -13.61 -0.57 4.85
C THR A 92 -12.22 -1.04 4.45
N ASN A 93 -11.56 -0.24 3.62
CA ASN A 93 -10.16 -0.38 3.27
C ASN A 93 -9.33 0.82 3.79
N THR A 94 -9.89 1.65 4.67
CA THR A 94 -9.16 2.78 5.26
C THR A 94 -8.24 2.32 6.39
N PRO A 95 -7.18 3.10 6.72
CA PRO A 95 -6.34 2.81 7.88
C PRO A 95 -7.15 2.68 9.17
N MET A 96 -6.70 1.86 10.13
CA MET A 96 -7.47 1.58 11.35
C MET A 96 -7.76 2.84 12.16
N HIS A 97 -6.79 3.76 12.32
CA HIS A 97 -7.05 5.05 12.98
C HIS A 97 -8.15 5.84 12.27
N THR A 98 -8.18 5.83 10.93
CA THR A 98 -9.25 6.53 10.20
C THR A 98 -10.60 5.87 10.48
N THR A 99 -10.69 4.54 10.38
CA THR A 99 -11.93 3.81 10.66
C THR A 99 -12.44 4.00 12.10
N PHE A 100 -11.56 3.79 13.08
CA PHE A 100 -11.97 3.63 14.48
C PHE A 100 -11.82 4.89 15.32
N GLU A 101 -11.08 5.90 14.86
CA GLU A 101 -10.92 7.17 15.59
C GLU A 101 -11.55 8.36 14.86
N LYS A 102 -11.74 8.29 13.54
CA LYS A 102 -12.40 9.37 12.77
C LYS A 102 -13.84 9.03 12.41
N PHE A 103 -14.10 7.80 11.96
CA PHE A 103 -15.44 7.43 11.50
C PHE A 103 -16.36 6.88 12.60
N LEU A 104 -15.83 6.61 13.79
CA LEU A 104 -16.57 6.10 14.94
C LEU A 104 -16.24 6.95 16.18
N ASP A 105 -17.20 7.05 17.09
CA ASP A 105 -17.00 7.69 18.37
C ASP A 105 -16.32 6.70 19.33
N LYS A 106 -15.46 7.19 20.24
CA LYS A 106 -14.71 6.31 21.15
C LYS A 106 -15.63 5.50 22.05
N GLU A 107 -16.78 6.07 22.40
CA GLU A 107 -17.82 5.48 23.24
C GLU A 107 -18.53 4.30 22.58
N ASP A 108 -18.47 4.21 21.25
CA ASP A 108 -19.06 3.09 20.48
C ASP A 108 -18.23 1.81 20.56
N LEU A 109 -16.99 1.90 21.09
CA LEU A 109 -16.01 0.82 21.08
C LEU A 109 -15.56 0.46 22.50
N PRO A 110 -15.24 -0.83 22.77
CA PRO A 110 -14.65 -1.21 24.04
C PRO A 110 -13.35 -0.44 24.32
N GLN A 111 -13.18 0.06 25.54
CA GLN A 111 -12.01 0.87 25.91
C GLN A 111 -10.67 0.18 25.60
N GLU A 112 -10.57 -1.13 25.83
CA GLU A 112 -9.36 -1.89 25.51
C GLU A 112 -9.10 -1.97 24.00
N PHE A 113 -10.14 -1.97 23.17
CA PHE A 113 -9.99 -1.93 21.72
C PHE A 113 -9.46 -0.57 21.26
N ASN A 114 -10.00 0.52 21.80
CA ASN A 114 -9.48 1.87 21.52
C ASN A 114 -8.00 1.98 21.88
N ARG A 115 -7.59 1.49 23.06
CA ARG A 115 -6.19 1.48 23.47
C ARG A 115 -5.28 0.70 22.51
N ARG A 116 -5.76 -0.41 21.96
CA ARG A 116 -5.03 -1.21 20.97
C ARG A 116 -4.88 -0.49 19.63
N VAL A 117 -5.91 0.22 19.18
CA VAL A 117 -5.86 1.02 17.95
C VAL A 117 -4.90 2.19 18.14
N GLU A 118 -4.97 2.90 19.27
CA GLU A 118 -4.07 4.02 19.61
C GLU A 118 -2.59 3.60 19.63
N GLY A 119 -2.30 2.34 19.99
CA GLY A 119 -0.95 1.79 20.02
C GLY A 119 -0.39 1.32 18.67
N LEU A 120 -1.15 1.40 17.57
CA LEU A 120 -0.67 1.00 16.24
C LEU A 120 0.36 2.00 15.71
N ASP A 121 1.55 1.51 15.32
CA ASP A 121 2.59 2.33 14.68
C ASP A 121 2.56 2.12 13.15
N TYR A 122 2.31 3.21 12.41
CA TYR A 122 2.27 3.24 10.94
C TYR A 122 3.54 3.76 10.29
N LYS A 123 4.61 4.01 11.06
CA LYS A 123 5.88 4.49 10.50
C LYS A 123 6.40 3.52 9.43
N SER A 124 6.78 4.09 8.30
CA SER A 124 7.35 3.36 7.17
C SER A 124 8.72 3.95 6.82
N PRO A 125 9.71 3.11 6.48
CA PRO A 125 11.01 3.60 6.01
C PRO A 125 10.98 4.03 4.54
N VAL A 126 9.85 3.82 3.86
CA VAL A 126 9.79 3.91 2.41
C VAL A 126 9.53 5.34 1.98
N CYS A 127 10.49 5.91 1.26
CA CYS A 127 10.31 7.10 0.46
C CYS A 127 10.42 6.73 -1.03
N LYS A 128 9.53 7.28 -1.86
CA LYS A 128 9.56 7.09 -3.31
C LYS A 128 9.67 8.45 -4.00
N ILE A 129 10.66 8.58 -4.86
CA ILE A 129 10.85 9.72 -5.75
C ILE A 129 10.81 9.21 -7.18
N ASN A 130 10.03 9.86 -8.04
CA ASN A 130 10.04 9.60 -9.48
C ASN A 130 10.72 10.79 -10.15
N VAL A 131 11.74 10.54 -10.97
CA VAL A 131 12.53 11.57 -11.65
C VAL A 131 12.58 11.23 -13.14
N ALA A 132 12.36 12.24 -13.99
CA ALA A 132 12.61 12.11 -15.43
C ALA A 132 14.09 12.40 -15.69
N LEU A 133 14.77 11.48 -16.38
CA LEU A 133 16.18 11.62 -16.76
C LEU A 133 16.29 11.95 -18.25
N ASP A 134 17.26 12.77 -18.62
CA ASP A 134 17.56 13.15 -20.00
C ASP A 134 18.57 12.21 -20.68
N HIS A 135 19.26 11.36 -19.92
CA HIS A 135 20.18 10.34 -20.38
C HIS A 135 20.23 9.13 -19.43
N LEU A 136 20.85 8.04 -19.89
CA LEU A 136 21.09 6.86 -19.05
C LEU A 136 22.16 7.15 -17.97
N PRO A 137 21.98 6.69 -16.72
CA PRO A 137 23.01 6.81 -15.69
C PRO A 137 24.34 6.18 -16.13
N ASN A 138 25.46 6.88 -16.00
CA ASN A 138 26.78 6.31 -16.33
C ASN A 138 27.59 6.07 -15.05
N PHE A 139 27.74 4.81 -14.65
CA PHE A 139 28.41 4.43 -13.40
C PHE A 139 29.93 4.39 -13.58
N THR A 140 30.66 5.06 -12.69
CA THR A 140 32.14 5.09 -12.73
C THR A 140 32.77 3.71 -12.55
N SER A 141 32.12 2.80 -11.82
CA SER A 141 32.56 1.41 -11.62
C SER A 141 32.37 0.53 -12.85
N GLN A 142 31.44 0.87 -13.74
CA GLN A 142 31.14 0.11 -14.96
C GLN A 142 30.61 1.03 -16.08
N PRO A 143 31.47 1.84 -16.71
CA PRO A 143 31.04 2.85 -17.66
C PRO A 143 30.53 2.24 -18.97
N THR A 144 29.58 2.91 -19.61
CA THR A 144 29.13 2.58 -20.98
C THR A 144 29.38 3.74 -21.94
N ALA A 145 29.35 3.44 -23.24
CA ALA A 145 29.32 4.48 -24.26
C ALA A 145 28.06 5.36 -24.09
N HIS A 146 28.18 6.64 -24.43
CA HIS A 146 27.14 7.62 -24.19
C HIS A 146 25.78 7.20 -24.79
N ASN A 147 24.74 7.16 -23.96
CA ASN A 147 23.38 6.72 -24.31
C ASN A 147 23.29 5.30 -24.90
N VAL A 148 24.25 4.42 -24.59
CA VAL A 148 24.19 3.01 -24.95
C VAL A 148 23.91 2.19 -23.68
N ALA A 149 22.81 1.46 -23.69
CA ALA A 149 22.41 0.61 -22.57
C ALA A 149 23.32 -0.64 -22.46
N GLY A 150 24.06 -0.73 -21.36
CA GLY A 150 24.70 -1.97 -20.91
C GLY A 150 23.76 -2.91 -20.12
N PRO A 151 24.20 -4.14 -19.79
CA PRO A 151 23.38 -5.10 -19.04
C PRO A 151 22.85 -4.58 -17.69
N HIS A 152 23.62 -3.76 -16.98
CA HIS A 152 23.21 -3.18 -15.68
C HIS A 152 22.05 -2.17 -15.79
N HIS A 153 21.74 -1.67 -16.98
CA HIS A 153 20.57 -0.80 -17.21
C HIS A 153 19.26 -1.58 -17.43
N GLN A 154 19.34 -2.90 -17.62
CA GLN A 154 18.19 -3.75 -17.93
C GLN A 154 17.58 -4.40 -16.68
N ALA A 155 18.06 -4.04 -15.50
CA ALA A 155 17.62 -4.58 -14.22
C ALA A 155 17.40 -3.45 -13.19
N THR A 156 16.77 -3.79 -12.07
CA THR A 156 16.65 -2.87 -10.94
C THR A 156 18.03 -2.57 -10.36
N ILE A 157 18.32 -1.29 -10.15
CA ILE A 157 19.58 -0.84 -9.57
C ILE A 157 19.37 -0.64 -8.07
N HIS A 158 20.09 -1.42 -7.26
CA HIS A 158 20.04 -1.35 -5.81
C HIS A 158 21.28 -0.62 -5.29
N LEU A 159 21.07 0.50 -4.60
CA LEU A 159 22.11 1.21 -3.87
C LEU A 159 21.87 0.97 -2.37
N GLY A 160 22.83 0.34 -1.71
CA GLY A 160 22.74 0.01 -0.29
C GLY A 160 24.05 -0.51 0.26
N SER A 161 24.06 -0.78 1.56
CA SER A 161 25.19 -1.40 2.24
C SER A 161 25.17 -2.92 2.05
N GLU A 162 26.34 -3.52 1.85
CA GLU A 162 26.49 -4.97 1.71
C GLU A 162 26.45 -5.67 3.08
N THR A 163 26.81 -4.95 4.14
CA THR A 163 26.79 -5.44 5.52
C THR A 163 26.12 -4.45 6.47
N SER A 164 25.56 -4.97 7.57
CA SER A 164 24.98 -4.13 8.62
C SER A 164 26.01 -3.21 9.27
N ASP A 165 27.28 -3.62 9.34
CA ASP A 165 28.37 -2.84 9.94
C ASP A 165 28.62 -1.52 9.20
N GLN A 166 28.38 -1.49 7.89
CA GLN A 166 28.53 -0.30 7.04
C GLN A 166 27.40 0.73 7.25
N ILE A 167 26.29 0.37 7.91
CA ILE A 167 25.15 1.28 8.14
C ILE A 167 25.46 2.27 9.28
N HIS A 168 26.43 1.95 10.15
CA HIS A 168 26.75 2.73 11.36
C HIS A 168 28.07 3.50 11.30
N GLN A 169 28.77 3.49 10.15
CA GLN A 169 29.96 4.32 9.89
C GLN A 169 29.56 5.64 9.23
#